data_AF-A0A6A6QZY0-F1
#
_entry.id   AF-A0A6A6QZY0-F1
#
_cell.length_a   1.000
_cell.length_b   1.000
_cell.length_c   1.000
_cell.angle_alpha   90.00
_cell.angle_beta   90.00
_cell.angle_gamma   90.00
#
_symmetry.space_group_name_H-M   'P 1'
#
loop_
_entity.id
_entity.type
_entity.pdbx_description
1 polymer ?
#
loop_
_entity_poly.entity_id
_entity_poly.type
_entity_poly.pdbx_seq_one_letter_code
_entity_poly.pdbx_strand_id
1 'polypeptide(L)' 'MNLVLDEAKEITRDDEGNEGSRDLGLLVARGTLLVLISPIDGKEEIANPFLNADDDD' A
#
# COMPACT_ATOMS: atom_id res chain seq x y z
N MET A 1 -6.04 6.10 -18.28
CA MET A 1 -4.73 5.43 -18.29
C MET A 1 -4.85 4.08 -17.59
N ASN A 2 -5.09 3.00 -18.35
CA ASN A 2 -5.12 1.66 -17.75
C ASN A 2 -3.69 1.12 -17.57
N LEU A 3 -3.47 0.23 -16.61
CA LEU A 3 -2.18 -0.42 -16.37
C LEU A 3 -2.30 -1.92 -16.58
N VAL A 4 -1.26 -2.54 -17.10
CA VAL A 4 -1.09 -3.99 -17.13
C VAL A 4 -0.03 -4.32 -16.10
N LEU A 5 -0.36 -5.15 -15.11
CA LEU A 5 0.54 -5.53 -14.02
C LEU A 5 0.68 -7.05 -14.01
N ASP A 6 1.92 -7.53 -13.95
CA ASP A 6 2.24 -8.93 -13.74
C ASP A 6 2.57 -9.20 -12.27
N GLU A 7 2.40 -10.45 -11.84
CA GLU A 7 2.64 -10.90 -10.45
C GLU A 7 1.97 -10.00 -9.38
N ALA A 8 0.78 -9.49 -9.68
CA ALA A 8 0.09 -8.55 -8.79
C ALA A 8 -0.36 -9.24 -7.49
N LYS A 9 -0.10 -8.57 -6.36
CA LYS A 9 -0.56 -8.94 -5.03
C LYS A 9 -1.47 -7.86 -4.47
N GLU A 10 -2.67 -8.24 -4.05
CA GLU A 10 -3.61 -7.34 -3.40
C GLU A 10 -3.47 -7.43 -1.88
N ILE A 11 -3.50 -6.28 -1.22
CA ILE A 11 -3.63 -6.17 0.23
C ILE A 11 -5.04 -5.65 0.53
N THR A 12 -5.78 -6.38 1.34
CA THR A 12 -7.14 -6.02 1.77
C THR A 12 -7.14 -5.71 3.26
N ARG A 13 -8.04 -4.84 3.69
CA ARG A 13 -8.27 -4.55 5.11
C ARG A 13 -9.76 -4.70 5.40
N ASP A 14 -10.10 -5.40 6.48
CA ASP A 14 -11.49 -5.53 6.93
C ASP A 14 -11.93 -4.35 7.82
N ASP A 15 -13.18 -4.39 8.28
CA ASP A 15 -13.76 -3.34 9.13
C ASP A 15 -13.12 -3.28 10.53
N GLU A 16 -12.45 -4.35 10.96
CA GLU A 16 -11.73 -4.43 12.24
C GLU A 16 -10.27 -3.95 12.10
N GLY A 17 -9.82 -3.68 10.87
CA GLY A 17 -8.48 -3.22 10.57
C GLY A 17 -7.47 -4.34 10.33
N ASN A 18 -7.91 -5.61 10.28
CA ASN A 18 -7.02 -6.73 10.00
C ASN A 18 -6.60 -6.71 8.53
N GLU A 19 -5.32 -6.97 8.28
CA GLU A 19 -4.78 -7.06 6.93
C GLU A 19 -4.76 -8.49 6.41
N GLY A 20 -5.17 -8.64 5.16
CA GLY A 20 -5.09 -9.86 4.37
C GLY A 20 -4.32 -9.62 3.09
N SER A 21 -3.84 -10.69 2.47
CA SER A 21 -3.27 -10.58 1.13
C SER A 21 -3.61 -11.78 0.25
N ARG A 22 -3.71 -11.54 -1.07
CA ARG A 22 -3.91 -12.58 -2.07
C ARG A 22 -3.16 -12.26 -3.36
N ASP A 23 -2.69 -13.31 -4.03
CA ASP A 23 -2.04 -13.22 -5.32
C ASP A 23 -3.09 -13.21 -6.44
N LEU A 24 -2.92 -12.30 -7.40
CA LEU A 24 -3.81 -12.12 -8.56
C LEU A 24 -3.13 -12.46 -9.89
N GLY A 25 -1.80 -12.58 -9.93
CA GLY A 25 -1.04 -12.84 -11.15
C GLY A 25 -1.12 -11.68 -12.14
N LEU A 26 -1.47 -11.97 -13.39
CA LEU A 26 -1.58 -10.96 -14.44
C LEU A 26 -2.95 -10.25 -14.39
N LEU A 27 -2.96 -8.92 -14.22
CA LEU A 27 -4.19 -8.13 -14.18
C LEU A 27 -4.12 -6.84 -15.01
N VAL A 28 -5.30 -6.29 -15.32
CA VAL A 28 -5.45 -4.96 -15.93
C VAL A 28 -6.17 -4.01 -14.97
N ALA A 29 -5.46 -2.99 -14.48
CA ALA A 29 -6.03 -2.00 -13.58
C ALA A 29 -6.75 -0.90 -14.38
N ARG A 30 -7.98 -0.59 -13.97
CA ARG A 30 -8.79 0.47 -14.60
C ARG A 30 -8.32 1.85 -14.17
N GLY A 31 -7.84 2.64 -15.12
CA GLY A 31 -7.28 3.96 -14.87
C GLY A 31 -8.22 4.97 -14.23
N THR A 32 -9.53 4.81 -14.45
CA THR A 32 -10.57 5.68 -13.87
C THR A 32 -10.73 5.50 -12.37
N LEU A 33 -10.20 4.41 -11.80
CA LEU A 33 -10.28 4.09 -10.37
C LEU A 33 -8.94 4.26 -9.65
N LEU A 34 -7.86 4.60 -10.37
CA LEU A 34 -6.55 4.79 -9.77
C LEU A 34 -6.47 6.16 -9.10
N VAL A 35 -6.02 6.17 -7.84
CA VAL A 35 -5.85 7.40 -7.04
C VAL A 35 -4.37 7.72 -6.82
N LEU A 36 -3.53 6.71 -6.58
CA LEU A 36 -2.10 6.86 -6.33
C LEU A 36 -1.31 5.77 -7.06
N ILE A 37 -0.15 6.15 -7.60
CA ILE A 37 0.87 5.22 -8.09
C ILE A 37 2.19 5.68 -7.47
N SER A 38 2.89 4.78 -6.77
CA SER A 38 4.22 5.03 -6.23
C SER A 38 5.13 3.83 -6.49
N PRO A 39 6.44 4.05 -6.73
CA PRO A 39 7.39 2.95 -6.80
C PRO A 39 7.44 2.19 -5.46
N ILE A 40 7.69 0.89 -5.54
CA ILE A 40 7.91 0.05 -4.36
C ILE A 40 9.32 0.26 -3.83
N ASP A 41 10.30 0.40 -4.72
CA ASP A 41 11.69 0.61 -4.32
C ASP A 41 11.84 1.97 -3.60
N GLY A 42 12.54 1.95 -2.47
CA GLY A 42 12.71 3.11 -1.59
C GLY A 42 11.51 3.47 -0.70
N LYS A 43 10.44 2.65 -0.67
CA LYS A 43 9.36 2.83 0.32
C LYS A 43 9.63 2.02 1.58
N GLU A 44 9.45 2.65 2.74
CA GLU A 44 9.47 1.99 4.04
C GLU A 44 8.35 2.52 4.91
N GLU A 45 7.80 1.67 5.77
CA GLU A 45 6.94 2.12 6.84
C GLU A 45 7.81 2.66 7.96
N ILE A 46 7.48 3.85 8.44
CA ILE A 46 8.24 4.53 9.49
C ILE A 46 7.34 4.76 10.70
N ALA A 47 7.97 4.81 11.88
CA ALA A 47 7.31 5.33 13.07
C ALA A 47 6.92 6.79 12.84
N ASN A 48 5.89 7.26 13.57
CA ASN A 48 5.47 8.65 13.51
C ASN A 48 6.67 9.59 13.83
N PRO A 49 7.16 10.40 12.87
CA PRO A 49 8.36 11.20 13.04
C PRO A 49 8.17 12.42 13.96
N PHE A 50 6.94 12.66 14.42
CA PHE A 50 6.58 13.76 15.31
C PHE A 50 6.35 13.33 16.76
N LEU A 51 6.57 12.04 17.08
CA LEU A 51 6.75 11.63 18.47
C LEU A 51 8.11 12.16 18.92
N ASN A 52 8.13 13.40 19.42
CA ASN A 52 9.36 14.03 19.91
C ASN A 52 9.93 13.20 21.07
N ALA A 53 11.26 13.15 21.13
CA ALA A 53 12.06 12.53 22.19
C ALA A 53 11.96 13.25 23.55
N ASP A 54 10.82 13.89 23.86
CA ASP A 54 10.63 14.85 24.96
C ASP A 54 9.60 14.37 26.01
N ASP A 55 9.30 13.07 26.09
CA ASP A 55 8.47 12.47 27.17
C ASP A 55 9.34 11.75 28.25
N ASP A 56 10.63 12.10 28.36
CA ASP A 56 11.55 11.63 29.42
C ASP A 56 11.73 12.69 30.55
N ASP A 57 10.63 13.28 31.04
CA ASP A 57 10.58 14.06 32.32
C ASP A 57 9.73 13.35 33.39
#